data_AF-I4IWH7-F1
#
_entry.id   AF-I4IWH7-F1
#
_cell.length_a   1.000
_cell.length_b   1.000
_cell.length_c   1.000
_cell.angle_alpha   90.00
_cell.angle_beta   90.00
_cell.angle_gamma   90.00
#
_symmetry.space_group_name_H-M   'P 1'
#
loop_
_entity.id
_entity.type
_entity.pdbx_description
1 polymer ?
#
loop_
_entity_poly.entity_id
_entity_poly.type
_entity_poly.pdbx_seq_one_letter_code
_entity_poly.pdbx_strand_id
1 'polypeptide(L)'
;MSDYSPKPNPGNYQYREDYLRDKREWDKKERQADIEAIQGVREISARPWFQKLSLFLGHVVFFAMLSVSIFDQERRADFLEMIADPNPLLSIAKAIGFILFLYIMCIVISPFLGILAVVGIGILAFVLPFML
;
A
#
# COMPACT_ATOMS: atom_id res chain seq x y z
N MET A 1 -2.91 -14.40 24.41
CA MET A 1 -1.50 -14.82 24.51
C MET A 1 -1.33 -15.98 23.54
N SER A 2 -0.47 -15.88 22.54
CA SER A 2 -0.25 -16.96 21.57
C SER A 2 0.38 -18.15 22.29
N ASP A 3 -0.23 -19.33 22.22
CA ASP A 3 0.29 -20.61 22.72
C ASP A 3 1.50 -21.11 21.89
N TYR A 4 2.46 -20.23 21.60
CA TYR A 4 3.74 -20.63 21.06
C TYR A 4 4.56 -21.23 22.18
N SER A 5 4.41 -22.55 22.40
CA SER A 5 5.40 -23.27 23.20
C SER A 5 6.78 -23.07 22.59
N PRO A 6 7.82 -22.79 23.40
CA PRO A 6 9.17 -22.64 22.88
C PRO A 6 9.62 -23.96 22.22
N LYS A 7 10.44 -23.84 21.16
CA LYS A 7 10.95 -25.00 20.43
C LYS A 7 11.66 -25.96 21.40
N PRO A 8 11.37 -27.28 21.36
CA PRO A 8 12.03 -28.25 22.23
C PRO A 8 13.55 -28.20 22.07
N ASN A 9 14.27 -28.12 23.18
CA ASN A 9 15.73 -28.13 23.20
C ASN A 9 16.21 -29.54 23.56
N PRO A 10 17.10 -30.18 22.76
CA PRO A 10 17.60 -31.52 23.06
C PRO A 10 18.29 -31.64 24.44
N GLY A 11 18.85 -30.56 24.97
CA GLY A 11 19.48 -30.55 26.31
C GLY A 11 18.50 -30.77 27.48
N ASN A 12 17.20 -30.67 27.25
CA ASN A 12 16.17 -30.83 28.27
C ASN A 12 15.62 -32.25 28.38
N TYR A 13 16.08 -33.17 27.54
CA TYR A 13 15.55 -34.53 27.44
C TYR A 13 16.62 -35.56 27.82
N GLN A 14 16.27 -36.43 28.76
CA GLN A 14 17.11 -37.57 29.14
C GLN A 14 17.14 -38.65 28.04
N TYR A 15 16.04 -38.78 27.30
CA TYR A 15 15.90 -39.73 26.20
C TYR A 15 15.67 -39.02 24.87
N ARG A 16 16.43 -39.44 23.86
CA ARG A 16 16.35 -38.89 22.50
C ARG A 16 14.97 -39.09 21.87
N GLU A 17 14.27 -40.17 22.22
CA GLU A 17 12.97 -40.53 21.66
C GLU A 17 11.87 -39.54 22.07
N ASP A 18 11.89 -39.11 23.34
CA ASP A 18 10.96 -38.10 23.85
C ASP A 18 11.18 -36.75 23.16
N TYR A 19 12.44 -36.33 22.99
CA TYR A 19 12.77 -35.13 22.22
C TYR A 19 12.23 -35.20 20.79
N LEU A 20 12.43 -36.33 20.09
CA LEU A 20 11.98 -36.50 18.72
C LEU A 20 10.45 -36.57 18.59
N ARG A 21 9.73 -37.04 19.63
CA ARG A 21 8.27 -36.99 19.67
C ARG A 21 7.80 -35.54 19.79
N ASP A 22 8.28 -34.82 20.80
CA ASP A 22 7.84 -33.46 21.10
C ASP A 22 8.24 -32.48 19.99
N LYS A 23 9.41 -32.65 19.39
CA LYS A 23 9.83 -31.89 18.20
C LYS A 23 8.87 -32.09 17.03
N ARG A 24 8.42 -33.32 16.77
CA ARG A 24 7.48 -33.59 15.66
C ARG A 24 6.11 -32.96 15.91
N GLU A 25 5.65 -32.93 17.16
CA GLU A 25 4.41 -32.26 17.52
C GLU A 25 4.53 -30.75 17.41
N TRP A 26 5.67 -30.19 17.82
CA TRP A 26 5.97 -28.78 17.67
C TRP A 26 6.05 -28.37 16.18
N ASP A 27 6.79 -29.12 15.35
CA ASP A 27 6.90 -28.90 13.91
C ASP A 27 5.54 -29.01 13.18
N LYS A 28 4.59 -29.79 13.71
CA LYS A 28 3.21 -29.86 13.20
C LYS A 28 2.41 -28.61 13.56
N LYS A 29 2.51 -28.14 14.80
CA LYS A 29 1.82 -26.93 15.26
C LYS A 29 2.33 -25.68 14.55
N GLU A 30 3.63 -25.57 14.31
CA GLU A 30 4.24 -24.48 13.55
C GLU A 30 3.69 -24.44 12.11
N ARG A 31 3.68 -25.58 11.42
CA ARG A 31 3.09 -25.67 10.07
C ARG A 31 1.61 -25.33 10.03
N GLN A 32 0.85 -25.76 11.04
CA GLN A 32 -0.57 -25.45 11.13
C GLN A 32 -0.81 -23.94 11.33
N ALA A 33 -0.02 -23.30 12.19
CA ALA A 33 -0.07 -21.86 12.42
C ALA A 33 0.29 -21.07 11.15
N ASP A 34 1.29 -21.52 10.39
CA ASP A 34 1.63 -20.91 9.10
C ASP A 34 0.48 -21.02 8.10
N ILE A 35 -0.17 -22.19 8.02
CA ILE A 35 -1.34 -22.40 7.15
C ILE A 35 -2.50 -21.50 7.56
N GLU A 36 -2.78 -21.38 8.86
CA GLU A 36 -3.85 -20.52 9.39
C GLU A 36 -3.57 -19.04 9.17
N ALA A 37 -2.31 -18.60 9.32
CA ALA A 37 -1.91 -17.24 9.00
C ALA A 37 -2.10 -16.92 7.51
N ILE A 38 -1.70 -17.84 6.63
CA ILE A 38 -1.87 -17.69 5.18
C ILE A 38 -3.36 -17.70 4.80
N GLN A 39 -4.16 -18.58 5.41
CA GLN A 39 -5.61 -18.63 5.18
C GLN A 39 -6.30 -17.36 5.69
N GLY A 40 -5.95 -16.86 6.87
CA GLY A 40 -6.48 -15.61 7.41
C GLY A 40 -6.16 -14.40 6.53
N VAL A 41 -4.92 -14.29 6.04
CA VAL A 41 -4.52 -13.25 5.07
C VAL A 41 -5.30 -13.40 3.76
N ARG A 42 -5.46 -14.63 3.26
CA ARG A 42 -6.22 -14.90 2.04
C ARG A 42 -7.70 -14.51 2.21
N GLU A 43 -8.30 -14.84 3.33
CA GLU A 43 -9.69 -14.53 3.64
C GLU A 43 -9.91 -13.02 3.77
N ILE A 44 -9.00 -12.30 4.46
CA ILE A 44 -9.04 -10.84 4.56
C ILE A 44 -8.85 -10.21 3.17
N SER A 45 -7.91 -10.70 2.37
CA SER A 45 -7.63 -10.19 1.03
C SER A 45 -8.78 -10.37 0.04
N ALA A 46 -9.60 -11.40 0.24
CA ALA A 46 -10.79 -11.66 -0.58
C ALA A 46 -11.97 -10.76 -0.20
N ARG A 47 -11.91 -10.02 0.91
CA ARG A 47 -13.03 -9.15 1.32
C ARG A 47 -13.09 -7.90 0.44
N PRO A 48 -14.27 -7.49 -0.03
CA PRO A 48 -14.41 -6.33 -0.92
C PRO A 48 -13.91 -5.01 -0.33
N TRP A 49 -14.02 -4.82 0.99
CA TRP A 49 -13.51 -3.62 1.65
C TRP A 49 -11.98 -3.57 1.67
N PHE A 50 -11.31 -4.72 1.80
CA PHE A 50 -9.85 -4.80 1.81
C PHE A 50 -9.29 -4.56 0.41
N GLN A 51 -9.97 -5.08 -0.63
CA GLN A 51 -9.62 -4.78 -2.02
C GLN A 51 -9.74 -3.29 -2.34
N LYS A 52 -10.81 -2.63 -1.87
CA LYS A 52 -10.98 -1.18 -2.02
C LYS A 52 -9.91 -0.41 -1.26
N LEU A 53 -9.57 -0.84 -0.05
CA LEU A 53 -8.52 -0.24 0.77
C LEU A 53 -7.13 -0.41 0.13
N SER A 54 -6.80 -1.60 -0.38
CA SER A 54 -5.53 -1.87 -1.05
C SER A 54 -5.42 -1.07 -2.35
N LEU A 55 -6.52 -0.94 -3.09
CA LEU A 55 -6.56 -0.11 -4.30
C LEU A 55 -6.35 1.36 -3.94
N PHE A 56 -7.01 1.86 -2.89
CA PHE A 56 -6.83 3.23 -2.40
C PHE A 56 -5.38 3.49 -1.95
N LEU A 57 -4.79 2.59 -1.16
CA LEU A 57 -3.37 2.65 -0.77
C LEU A 57 -2.45 2.67 -1.99
N GLY A 58 -2.72 1.82 -2.99
CA GLY A 58 -1.99 1.82 -4.25
C GLY A 58 -2.07 3.16 -4.98
N HIS A 59 -3.25 3.79 -5.02
CA HIS A 59 -3.41 5.14 -5.59
C HIS A 59 -2.61 6.18 -4.80
N VAL A 60 -2.69 6.17 -3.46
CA VAL A 60 -1.94 7.11 -2.60
C VAL A 60 -0.43 7.01 -2.87
N VAL A 61 0.11 5.80 -2.95
CA VAL A 61 1.55 5.59 -3.25
C VAL A 61 1.89 6.03 -4.66
N PHE A 62 1.06 5.69 -5.65
CA PHE A 62 1.24 6.12 -7.03
C PHE A 62 1.27 7.64 -7.15
N PHE A 63 0.32 8.35 -6.53
CA PHE A 63 0.28 9.81 -6.52
C PHE A 63 1.44 10.43 -5.74
N ALA A 64 1.90 9.79 -4.66
CA ALA A 64 3.11 10.24 -3.96
C ALA A 64 4.35 10.13 -4.87
N MET A 65 4.53 9.01 -5.57
CA MET A 65 5.63 8.83 -6.53
C MET A 65 5.52 9.80 -7.71
N LEU A 66 4.31 10.01 -8.24
CA LEU A 66 4.05 10.97 -9.32
C LEU A 66 4.37 12.40 -8.86
N SER A 67 3.98 12.76 -7.64
CA SER A 67 4.28 14.06 -7.04
C SER A 67 5.80 14.25 -6.92
N VAL A 68 6.53 13.27 -6.37
CA VAL A 68 8.00 13.30 -6.34
C VAL A 68 8.56 13.46 -7.75
N SER A 69 8.06 12.74 -8.74
CA SER A 69 8.56 12.80 -10.12
C SER A 69 8.29 14.12 -10.82
N ILE A 70 7.19 14.81 -10.49
CA ILE A 70 6.78 16.10 -11.08
C ILE A 70 7.47 17.28 -10.38
N PHE A 71 7.74 17.18 -9.08
CA PHE A 71 8.41 18.24 -8.35
C PHE A 71 9.92 18.22 -8.59
N ASP A 72 10.43 19.34 -9.12
CA ASP A 72 11.86 19.66 -9.20
C ASP A 72 12.49 19.69 -7.79
N GLN A 73 13.81 19.54 -7.66
CA GLN A 73 14.49 19.38 -6.36
C GLN A 73 14.13 20.48 -5.34
N GLU A 74 13.98 21.72 -5.79
CA GLU A 74 13.59 22.86 -4.95
C GLU A 74 12.18 22.67 -4.36
N ARG A 75 11.22 22.24 -5.18
CA ARG A 75 9.82 22.02 -4.73
C ARG A 75 9.67 20.80 -3.84
N ARG A 76 10.60 19.84 -3.92
CA ARG A 76 10.64 18.68 -2.99
C ARG A 76 11.09 19.12 -1.60
N ALA A 77 12.06 20.03 -1.51
CA ALA A 77 12.53 20.58 -0.24
C ALA A 77 11.41 21.40 0.44
N ASP A 78 10.72 22.26 -0.32
CA ASP A 78 9.57 23.02 0.16
C ASP A 78 8.45 22.12 0.70
N PHE A 79 8.17 21.01 0.00
CA PHE A 79 7.17 20.04 0.46
C PHE A 79 7.59 19.34 1.77
N LEU A 80 8.86 18.92 1.86
CA LEU A 80 9.40 18.29 3.07
C LEU A 80 9.40 19.23 4.26
N GLU A 81 9.71 20.52 4.03
CA GLU A 81 9.63 21.57 5.05
C GLU A 81 8.18 21.83 5.47
N MET A 82 7.24 21.86 4.52
CA MET A 82 5.81 22.05 4.79
C MET A 82 5.20 20.93 5.65
N ILE A 83 5.68 19.68 5.50
CA ILE A 83 5.22 18.54 6.31
C ILE A 83 6.07 18.29 7.56
N ALA A 84 7.24 18.92 7.69
CA ALA A 84 8.11 18.74 8.84
C ALA A 84 7.42 19.25 10.11
N ASP A 85 7.36 18.37 11.10
CA ASP A 85 6.77 18.65 12.40
C ASP A 85 7.64 17.96 13.46
N PRO A 86 7.88 18.58 14.63
CA PRO A 86 8.60 17.93 15.71
C PRO A 86 7.97 16.61 16.16
N ASN A 87 6.68 16.39 15.87
CA ASN A 87 6.03 15.10 16.05
C ASN A 87 5.95 14.30 14.72
N PRO A 88 6.64 13.15 14.61
CA PRO A 88 6.67 12.37 13.37
C PRO A 88 5.29 11.83 12.95
N LEU A 89 4.38 11.57 13.91
CA LEU A 89 3.01 11.15 13.59
C LEU A 89 2.23 12.28 12.91
N LEU A 90 2.49 13.53 13.30
CA LEU A 90 1.82 14.69 12.73
C LEU A 90 2.34 15.00 11.32
N SER A 91 3.64 14.84 11.08
CA SER A 91 4.23 14.93 9.74
C SER A 91 3.62 13.93 8.77
N ILE A 92 3.44 12.68 9.20
CA ILE A 92 2.80 11.64 8.38
C ILE A 92 1.33 12.01 8.09
N ALA A 93 0.60 12.49 9.10
CA ALA A 93 -0.79 12.93 8.93
C ALA A 93 -0.91 14.10 7.94
N LYS A 94 -0.01 15.10 8.01
CA LYS A 94 0.05 16.23 7.07
C LYS A 94 0.34 15.76 5.64
N ALA A 95 1.31 14.85 5.47
CA ALA A 95 1.64 14.30 4.16
C ALA A 95 0.47 13.52 3.54
N ILE A 96 -0.19 12.65 4.32
CA ILE A 96 -1.37 11.90 3.87
C ILE A 96 -2.51 12.87 3.51
N GLY A 97 -2.76 13.89 4.33
CA GLY A 97 -3.77 14.91 4.06
C GLY A 97 -3.51 15.68 2.77
N PHE A 98 -2.25 16.07 2.51
CA PHE A 98 -1.88 16.76 1.28
C PHE A 98 -2.00 15.87 0.04
N ILE A 99 -1.59 14.60 0.13
CA ILE A 99 -1.76 13.64 -0.97
C ILE A 99 -3.24 13.38 -1.24
N LEU A 100 -4.07 13.28 -0.19
CA LEU A 100 -5.52 13.14 -0.31
C LEU A 100 -6.14 14.39 -0.97
N PHE A 101 -5.69 15.58 -0.60
CA PHE A 101 -6.14 16.82 -1.23
C PHE A 101 -5.77 16.87 -2.72
N LEU A 102 -4.53 16.53 -3.07
CA LEU A 102 -4.11 16.41 -4.47
C LEU A 102 -4.93 15.37 -5.23
N TYR A 103 -5.22 14.22 -4.61
CA TYR A 103 -6.05 13.18 -5.19
C TYR A 103 -7.48 13.67 -5.48
N ILE A 104 -8.10 14.37 -4.53
CA ILE A 104 -9.43 14.98 -4.72
C ILE A 104 -9.38 16.01 -5.85
N MET A 105 -8.36 16.88 -5.87
CA MET A 105 -8.17 17.85 -6.95
C MET A 105 -8.02 17.16 -8.31
N CYS A 106 -7.25 16.07 -8.39
CA CYS A 106 -7.11 15.29 -9.61
C CYS A 106 -8.42 14.65 -10.07
N ILE A 107 -9.22 14.08 -9.16
CA ILE A 107 -10.55 13.53 -9.51
C ILE A 107 -11.48 14.64 -10.01
N VAL A 108 -11.45 15.80 -9.36
CA VAL A 108 -12.31 16.94 -9.74
C VAL A 108 -11.89 17.51 -11.09
N ILE A 109 -10.60 17.61 -11.37
CA ILE A 109 -10.04 18.18 -12.61
C ILE A 109 -10.06 17.17 -13.78
N SER A 110 -9.94 15.86 -13.50
CA SER A 110 -9.94 14.79 -14.51
C SER A 110 -11.10 14.85 -15.52
N PRO A 111 -12.38 15.03 -15.15
CA PRO A 111 -13.46 15.15 -16.12
C PRO A 111 -13.30 16.39 -16.99
N PHE A 112 -12.77 17.51 -16.47
CA PHE A 112 -12.50 18.70 -17.26
C PHE A 112 -11.37 18.46 -18.27
N LEU A 113 -10.31 17.73 -17.89
CA LEU A 113 -9.24 17.32 -18.81
C LEU A 113 -9.77 16.41 -19.92
N GLY A 114 -10.67 15.47 -19.59
CA GLY A 114 -11.33 14.63 -20.58
C GLY A 114 -12.17 15.43 -21.56
N ILE A 115 -12.96 16.39 -21.07
CA ILE A 115 -13.75 17.30 -21.91
C ILE A 115 -12.82 18.15 -22.81
N LEU A 116 -11.72 18.68 -22.26
CA LEU A 116 -10.76 19.47 -23.02
C LEU A 116 -10.10 18.66 -24.14
N ALA A 117 -9.77 17.40 -23.89
CA ALA A 117 -9.23 16.49 -24.90
C ALA A 117 -10.24 16.18 -26.00
N VAL A 118 -11.50 15.91 -25.66
CA VAL A 118 -12.57 15.63 -26.64
C VAL A 118 -12.86 16.87 -27.49
N VAL A 119 -12.94 18.06 -26.87
CA VAL A 119 -13.12 19.34 -27.57
C VAL A 119 -11.92 19.63 -28.46
N GLY A 120 -10.70 19.41 -27.98
CA GLY A 120 -9.47 19.58 -28.76
C GLY A 120 -9.42 18.68 -30.00
N ILE A 121 -9.78 17.40 -29.85
CA ILE A 121 -9.89 16.46 -30.98
C ILE A 121 -10.97 16.90 -31.96
N GLY A 122 -12.13 17.35 -31.47
CA GLY A 122 -13.23 17.85 -32.30
C GLY A 122 -12.84 19.09 -33.12
N ILE A 123 -12.16 20.05 -32.49
CA ILE A 123 -11.64 21.24 -33.17
C ILE A 123 -10.58 20.86 -34.20
N LEU A 124 -9.64 19.98 -33.84
CA LEU A 124 -8.59 19.53 -34.75
C LEU A 124 -9.18 18.85 -35.99
N ALA A 125 -10.17 17.97 -35.82
CA ALA A 125 -10.87 17.30 -36.91
C ALA A 125 -11.67 18.28 -37.80
N PHE A 126 -12.21 19.36 -37.23
CA PHE A 126 -12.92 20.40 -37.97
C PHE A 126 -11.98 21.31 -38.78
N VAL A 127 -10.79 21.62 -38.25
CA VAL A 127 -9.82 22.50 -38.91
C VAL A 127 -8.98 21.74 -39.95
N LEU A 128 -8.76 20.44 -39.78
CA LEU A 128 -7.99 19.58 -40.69
C LEU A 128 -8.36 19.73 -42.19
N PRO A 129 -9.64 19.70 -42.60
CA PRO A 129 -10.02 19.82 -44.01
C PRO A 129 -9.80 21.22 -44.62
N PHE A 130 -9.55 22.24 -43.80
CA PHE A 130 -9.22 23.60 -44.28
C PHE A 130 -7.71 23.83 -44.42
N MET A 131 -6.89 22.88 -43.98
CA MET A 131 -5.42 22.93 -44.08
C MET A 131 -4.82 21.96 -45.11
N LEU A 132 -5.66 21.15 -45.77
CA LEU A 132 -5.33 20.26 -46.90
C LEU A 132 -5.81 20.87 -48.21
#